data_AF-A0A7C9VQ67-F1
#
_entry.id   AF-A0A7C9VQ67-F1
#
_cell.length_a   1.000
_cell.length_b   1.000
_cell.length_c   1.000
_cell.angle_alpha   90.00
_cell.angle_beta   90.00
_cell.angle_gamma   90.00
#
_symmetry.space_group_name_H-M   'P 1'
#
loop_
_entity.id
_entity.type
_entity.pdbx_description
1 polymer ?
#
loop_
_entity_poly.entity_id
_entity_poly.type
_entity_poly.pdbx_seq_one_letter_code
_entity_poly.pdbx_strand_id
1 'polypeptide(L)'
;MNEETANLSPSRFEPSGWMQWPENEDYSLQFMRVLGSAQEGGSTISECFLTASGIMAGDDESWHRAWNAIANVNKARGNLALEAGNIPSARSNWLRASNYYRTSEVFLKLDDVRRATALEQMRACANLVVTHQPSGGELVRIPCFESGFVEAYFLPAPGAVSPAPVAVCVGGPEHFKEEHLLTLLRHAHSRGLSLLLADLPGQGGAPKLKEMVRYEVETAI
;
A
#
# COMPACT_ATOMS: atom_id res chain seq x y z
N MET A 1 -57.53 11.38 9.13
CA MET A 1 -56.50 10.33 9.27
C MET A 1 -55.64 10.45 8.02
N ASN A 2 -54.69 11.38 8.06
CA ASN A 2 -53.77 11.63 6.94
C ASN A 2 -52.42 11.08 7.39
N GLU A 3 -52.03 9.93 6.87
CA GLU A 3 -50.66 9.45 6.96
C GLU A 3 -49.82 10.36 6.06
N GLU A 4 -49.09 11.30 6.67
CA GLU A 4 -47.88 11.84 6.08
C GLU A 4 -46.92 10.66 5.87
N THR A 5 -46.85 10.15 4.64
CA THR A 5 -45.73 9.33 4.21
C THR A 5 -44.47 10.17 4.35
N ALA A 6 -43.77 9.99 5.47
CA ALA A 6 -42.47 10.57 5.69
C ALA A 6 -41.62 10.25 4.46
N ASN A 7 -41.13 11.30 3.81
CA ASN A 7 -40.24 11.21 2.66
C ASN A 7 -38.89 10.69 3.16
N LEU A 8 -38.81 9.38 3.42
CA LEU A 8 -37.61 8.72 3.93
C LEU A 8 -36.57 8.77 2.81
N SER A 9 -35.47 9.47 3.05
CA SER A 9 -34.32 9.44 2.16
C SER A 9 -33.84 7.99 2.00
N PRO A 10 -33.54 7.52 0.77
CA PRO A 10 -33.04 6.17 0.56
C PRO A 10 -31.77 5.90 1.37
N SER A 11 -31.54 4.61 1.67
CA SER A 11 -30.32 4.17 2.34
C SER A 11 -29.10 4.63 1.55
N ARG A 12 -28.04 5.07 2.22
CA ARG A 12 -26.75 5.34 1.55
C ARG A 12 -25.95 4.07 1.26
N PHE A 13 -26.45 2.91 1.70
CA PHE A 13 -25.89 1.58 1.45
C PHE A 13 -26.83 0.86 0.48
N GLU A 14 -26.63 1.12 -0.81
CA GLU A 14 -27.36 0.49 -1.90
C GLU A 14 -26.69 -0.84 -2.31
N PRO A 15 -27.35 -1.73 -3.08
CA PRO A 15 -26.75 -2.97 -3.57
C PRO A 15 -25.45 -2.79 -4.37
N SER A 16 -25.27 -1.62 -4.99
CA SER A 16 -24.03 -1.20 -5.66
C SER A 16 -22.90 -0.81 -4.68
N GLY A 17 -23.18 -0.80 -3.38
CA GLY A 17 -22.25 -0.39 -2.32
C GLY A 17 -22.42 1.07 -1.92
N TRP A 18 -21.53 1.52 -1.04
CA TRP A 18 -21.47 2.91 -0.61
C TRP A 18 -20.56 3.74 -1.52
N MET A 19 -21.10 4.78 -2.15
CA MET A 19 -20.35 5.69 -3.03
C MET A 19 -20.32 7.09 -2.42
N GLN A 20 -19.13 7.51 -1.95
CA GLN A 20 -18.95 8.81 -1.32
C GLN A 20 -19.11 9.98 -2.31
N TRP A 21 -18.66 9.79 -3.55
CA TRP A 21 -18.79 10.75 -4.65
C TRP A 21 -19.44 10.04 -5.86
N PRO A 22 -20.79 10.06 -5.96
CA PRO A 22 -21.49 9.30 -7.00
C PRO A 22 -21.16 9.71 -8.44
N GLU A 23 -20.90 11.00 -8.67
CA GLU A 23 -20.51 11.52 -9.99
C GLU A 23 -19.03 11.26 -10.34
N ASN A 24 -18.25 10.74 -9.39
CA ASN A 24 -16.83 10.43 -9.53
C ASN A 24 -16.55 9.06 -8.91
N GLU A 25 -17.04 8.00 -9.56
CA GLU A 25 -17.03 6.64 -9.02
C GLU A 25 -15.62 6.14 -8.69
N ASP A 26 -14.62 6.50 -9.51
CA ASP A 26 -13.22 6.13 -9.29
C ASP A 26 -12.68 6.69 -7.96
N TYR A 27 -13.05 7.91 -7.59
CA TYR A 27 -12.67 8.49 -6.30
C TYR A 27 -13.27 7.70 -5.15
N SER A 28 -14.53 7.29 -5.29
CA SER A 28 -15.23 6.44 -4.31
C SER A 28 -14.53 5.09 -4.18
N LEU A 29 -14.15 4.47 -5.31
CA LEU A 29 -13.45 3.20 -5.33
C LEU A 29 -12.07 3.29 -4.65
N GLN A 30 -11.26 4.29 -5.01
CA GLN A 30 -9.95 4.48 -4.39
C GLN A 30 -10.07 4.80 -2.89
N PHE A 31 -11.07 5.61 -2.51
CA PHE A 31 -11.36 5.88 -1.10
C PHE A 31 -11.75 4.61 -0.34
N MET A 32 -12.62 3.77 -0.91
CA MET A 32 -12.98 2.49 -0.30
C MET A 32 -11.78 1.56 -0.14
N ARG A 33 -10.85 1.53 -1.12
CA ARG A 33 -9.62 0.74 -1.03
C ARG A 33 -8.74 1.18 0.15
N VAL A 34 -8.46 2.48 0.28
CA VAL A 34 -7.66 3.00 1.40
C VAL A 34 -8.40 2.87 2.73
N LEU A 35 -9.72 3.06 2.78
CA LEU A 35 -10.52 2.82 3.98
C LEU A 35 -10.48 1.34 4.41
N GLY A 36 -10.63 0.42 3.45
CA GLY A 36 -10.58 -1.03 3.69
C GLY A 36 -9.23 -1.49 4.24
N SER A 37 -8.13 -0.82 3.87
CA SER A 37 -6.80 -1.13 4.42
C SER A 37 -6.67 -0.88 5.93
N ALA A 38 -7.63 -0.19 6.57
CA ALA A 38 -7.62 0.03 8.01
C ALA A 38 -7.64 -1.29 8.80
N GLN A 39 -8.28 -2.34 8.26
CA GLN A 39 -8.33 -3.66 8.90
C GLN A 39 -6.93 -4.31 9.01
N GLU A 40 -6.02 -3.96 8.11
CA GLU A 40 -4.63 -4.43 8.09
C GLU A 40 -3.64 -3.39 8.67
N GLY A 41 -4.14 -2.25 9.15
CA GLY A 41 -3.32 -1.17 9.70
C GLY A 41 -2.66 -0.25 8.66
N GLY A 42 -3.04 -0.36 7.38
CA GLY A 42 -2.56 0.50 6.28
C GLY A 42 -3.18 1.89 6.27
N SER A 43 -4.20 2.10 7.09
CA SER A 43 -4.81 3.40 7.32
C SER A 43 -5.49 3.43 8.68
N THR A 44 -6.03 4.57 9.08
CA THR A 44 -7.09 4.63 10.09
C THR A 44 -8.34 5.23 9.49
N ILE A 45 -9.50 4.79 9.98
CA ILE A 45 -10.81 5.33 9.56
C ILE A 45 -10.82 6.85 9.74
N SER A 46 -10.41 7.33 10.91
CA SER A 46 -10.39 8.77 11.21
C SER A 46 -9.49 9.57 10.27
N GLU A 47 -8.29 9.08 9.93
CA GLU A 47 -7.40 9.77 8.98
C GLU A 47 -7.98 9.76 7.56
N CYS A 48 -8.61 8.66 7.13
CA CYS A 48 -9.27 8.61 5.82
C CYS A 48 -10.40 9.65 5.72
N PHE A 49 -11.32 9.68 6.67
CA PHE A 49 -12.42 10.64 6.67
C PHE A 49 -11.94 12.09 6.81
N LEU A 50 -10.94 12.34 7.67
CA LEU A 50 -10.34 13.67 7.79
C LEU A 50 -9.68 14.11 6.48
N THR A 51 -8.93 13.23 5.83
CA THR A 51 -8.26 13.53 4.55
C THR A 51 -9.29 13.78 3.45
N ALA A 52 -10.31 12.93 3.35
CA ALA A 52 -11.40 13.08 2.37
C ALA A 52 -12.24 14.35 2.56
N SER A 53 -12.31 14.90 3.78
CA SER A 53 -13.03 16.17 4.02
C SER A 53 -12.42 17.36 3.27
N GLY A 54 -11.15 17.27 2.86
CA GLY A 54 -10.46 18.29 2.06
C GLY A 54 -10.41 18.00 0.55
N ILE A 55 -11.04 16.92 0.09
CA ILE A 55 -11.03 16.49 -1.32
C ILE A 55 -12.29 17.00 -2.02
N MET A 56 -12.09 17.67 -3.15
CA MET A 56 -13.15 18.10 -4.05
C MET A 56 -13.22 17.09 -5.20
N ALA A 57 -14.38 16.45 -5.39
CA ALA A 57 -14.56 15.47 -6.44
C ALA A 57 -14.35 16.10 -7.82
N GLY A 58 -13.60 15.41 -8.69
CA GLY A 58 -13.20 15.93 -10.00
C GLY A 58 -12.00 16.88 -10.00
N ASP A 59 -11.43 17.18 -8.83
CA ASP A 59 -10.16 17.92 -8.70
C ASP A 59 -9.04 16.98 -8.25
N ASP A 60 -8.33 16.40 -9.23
CA ASP A 60 -7.21 15.46 -9.02
C ASP A 60 -6.08 16.09 -8.17
N GLU A 61 -5.92 17.41 -8.22
CA GLU A 61 -4.96 18.13 -7.39
C GLU A 61 -5.39 18.12 -5.92
N SER A 62 -6.69 18.24 -5.62
CA SER A 62 -7.18 18.13 -4.24
C SER A 62 -6.92 16.75 -3.66
N TRP A 63 -7.09 15.69 -4.46
CA TRP A 63 -6.78 14.33 -4.07
C TRP A 63 -5.30 14.16 -3.74
N HIS A 64 -4.42 14.54 -4.68
CA HIS A 64 -2.98 14.41 -4.50
C HIS A 64 -2.50 15.18 -3.27
N ARG A 65 -2.88 16.46 -3.14
CA ARG A 65 -2.47 17.30 -2.01
C ARG A 65 -2.93 16.73 -0.67
N ALA A 66 -4.18 16.30 -0.56
CA ALA A 66 -4.75 15.80 0.68
C ALA A 66 -4.03 14.52 1.16
N TRP A 67 -3.91 13.52 0.28
CA TRP A 67 -3.26 12.26 0.61
C TRP A 67 -1.75 12.40 0.83
N ASN A 68 -1.07 13.23 0.04
CA ASN A 68 0.35 13.48 0.23
C ASN A 68 0.64 14.18 1.58
N ALA A 69 -0.22 15.12 1.97
CA ALA A 69 -0.09 15.81 3.25
C ALA A 69 -0.20 14.85 4.45
N ILE A 70 -1.21 13.97 4.48
CA ILE A 70 -1.35 13.00 5.58
C ILE A 70 -0.25 11.92 5.56
N ALA A 71 0.28 11.59 4.38
CA ALA A 71 1.45 10.72 4.24
C ALA A 71 2.70 11.35 4.90
N ASN A 72 2.97 12.63 4.60
CA ASN A 72 4.08 13.38 5.22
C ASN A 72 3.95 13.45 6.75
N VAL A 73 2.73 13.70 7.26
CA VAL A 73 2.44 13.72 8.70
C VAL A 73 2.73 12.36 9.34
N ASN A 74 2.27 11.26 8.73
CA ASN A 74 2.53 9.92 9.24
C ASN A 74 4.01 9.55 9.17
N LYS A 75 4.72 9.90 8.10
CA LYS A 75 6.17 9.70 8.01
C LYS A 75 6.90 10.42 9.15
N ALA A 76 6.57 11.68 9.40
CA ALA A 76 7.14 12.46 10.49
C ALA A 76 6.83 11.86 11.87
N ARG A 77 5.58 11.43 12.11
CA ARG A 77 5.18 10.72 13.34
C ARG A 77 5.95 9.42 13.53
N GLY A 78 6.20 8.68 12.45
CA GLY A 78 7.00 7.46 12.48
C GLY A 78 8.44 7.73 12.90
N ASN A 79 9.06 8.77 12.35
CA ASN A 79 10.42 9.19 12.70
C ASN A 79 10.52 9.63 14.17
N LEU A 80 9.59 10.46 14.65
CA LEU A 80 9.53 10.88 16.06
C LEU A 80 9.34 9.68 17.00
N ALA A 81 8.51 8.70 16.61
CA ALA A 81 8.33 7.49 17.40
C ALA A 81 9.61 6.65 17.45
N LEU A 82 10.38 6.58 16.36
CA LEU A 82 11.68 5.91 16.34
C LEU A 82 12.68 6.62 17.27
N GLU A 83 12.77 7.94 17.20
CA GLU A 83 13.63 8.76 18.07
C GLU A 83 13.30 8.56 19.56
N ALA A 84 12.01 8.37 19.88
CA ALA A 84 11.54 8.05 21.23
C ALA A 84 11.70 6.57 21.62
N GLY A 85 12.27 5.72 20.76
CA GLY A 85 12.44 4.27 21.01
C GLY A 85 11.18 3.42 20.84
N ASN A 86 10.07 4.01 20.37
CA ASN A 86 8.77 3.35 20.18
C ASN A 86 8.67 2.69 18.80
N ILE A 87 9.48 1.65 18.56
CA ILE A 87 9.57 0.96 17.25
C ILE A 87 8.22 0.44 16.72
N PRO A 88 7.31 -0.16 17.53
CA PRO A 88 5.99 -0.57 17.03
C PRO A 88 5.16 0.62 16.50
N SER A 89 5.17 1.75 17.21
CA SER A 89 4.50 2.97 16.78
C SER A 89 5.15 3.56 15.52
N ALA A 90 6.47 3.50 15.41
CA ALA A 90 7.20 3.95 14.23
C ALA A 90 6.77 3.17 12.98
N ARG A 91 6.81 1.82 13.06
CA ARG A 91 6.36 0.93 11.97
C ARG A 91 4.91 1.16 11.56
N SER A 92 4.00 1.30 12.53
CA SER A 92 2.59 1.54 12.21
C SER A 92 2.39 2.85 11.43
N ASN A 93 3.08 3.92 11.82
CA ASN A 93 3.01 5.20 11.11
C ASN A 93 3.65 5.14 9.72
N TRP A 94 4.81 4.48 9.56
CA TRP A 94 5.44 4.33 8.24
C TRP A 94 4.62 3.44 7.30
N LEU A 95 3.93 2.41 7.80
CA LEU A 95 3.04 1.59 6.98
C LEU A 95 1.89 2.43 6.42
N ARG A 96 1.26 3.26 7.25
CA ARG A 96 0.24 4.22 6.79
C ARG A 96 0.80 5.25 5.82
N ALA A 97 1.97 5.81 6.11
CA ALA A 97 2.63 6.77 5.22
C ALA A 97 2.88 6.16 3.83
N SER A 98 3.39 4.92 3.77
CA SER A 98 3.61 4.20 2.52
C SER A 98 2.31 4.09 1.70
N ASN A 99 1.24 3.61 2.33
CA ASN A 99 -0.07 3.47 1.68
C ASN A 99 -0.67 4.83 1.25
N TYR A 100 -0.50 5.89 2.03
CA TYR A 100 -1.00 7.22 1.69
C TYR A 100 -0.21 7.88 0.56
N TYR A 101 1.11 7.66 0.46
CA TYR A 101 1.87 8.09 -0.71
C TYR A 101 1.42 7.35 -1.98
N ARG A 102 1.20 6.03 -1.92
CA ARG A 102 0.61 5.25 -3.01
C ARG A 102 -0.75 5.80 -3.42
N THR A 103 -1.60 6.08 -2.44
CA THR A 103 -2.93 6.65 -2.66
C THR A 103 -2.85 8.03 -3.32
N SER A 104 -1.86 8.85 -2.95
CA SER A 104 -1.75 10.24 -3.43
C SER A 104 -1.44 10.38 -4.92
N GLU A 105 -0.87 9.37 -5.58
CA GLU A 105 -0.48 9.49 -6.99
C GLU A 105 -1.50 8.95 -7.98
N VAL A 106 -2.54 8.26 -7.51
CA VAL A 106 -3.45 7.47 -8.37
C VAL A 106 -4.09 8.27 -9.50
N PHE A 107 -4.41 9.56 -9.27
CA PHE A 107 -5.02 10.44 -10.28
C PHE A 107 -4.02 11.40 -10.95
N LEU A 108 -2.72 11.28 -10.66
CA LEU A 108 -1.71 12.04 -11.38
C LEU A 108 -1.49 11.45 -12.79
N LYS A 109 -1.14 12.32 -13.74
CA LYS A 109 -0.77 11.90 -15.09
C LYS A 109 0.52 11.08 -15.07
N LEU A 110 0.67 10.20 -16.07
CA LEU A 110 1.82 9.29 -16.15
C LEU A 110 3.17 10.02 -16.24
N ASP A 111 3.20 11.20 -16.84
CA ASP A 111 4.37 12.06 -17.02
C ASP A 111 4.58 13.08 -15.89
N ASP A 112 3.72 13.06 -14.86
CA ASP A 112 3.85 13.95 -13.71
C ASP A 112 5.01 13.50 -12.80
N VAL A 113 5.99 14.40 -12.62
CA VAL A 113 7.16 14.12 -11.77
C VAL A 113 6.80 13.80 -10.31
N ARG A 114 5.66 14.32 -9.81
CA ARG A 114 5.19 14.07 -8.44
C ARG A 114 4.78 12.63 -8.23
N ARG A 115 4.40 11.93 -9.29
CA ARG A 115 4.12 10.49 -9.25
C ARG A 115 5.35 9.70 -8.88
N ALA A 116 6.48 9.98 -9.54
CA ALA A 116 7.76 9.34 -9.22
C ALA A 116 8.19 9.64 -7.77
N THR A 117 8.05 10.90 -7.34
CA THR A 117 8.36 11.30 -5.96
C THR A 117 7.48 10.57 -4.93
N ALA A 118 6.16 10.46 -5.17
CA ALA A 118 5.26 9.75 -4.27
C ALA A 118 5.63 8.26 -4.17
N LEU A 119 5.92 7.60 -5.29
CA LEU A 119 6.33 6.20 -5.32
C LEU A 119 7.69 5.97 -4.63
N GLU A 120 8.62 6.91 -4.74
CA GLU A 120 9.89 6.86 -4.01
C GLU A 120 9.65 6.97 -2.49
N GLN A 121 8.81 7.90 -2.06
CA GLN A 121 8.46 8.05 -0.64
C GLN A 121 7.69 6.84 -0.09
N MET A 122 6.81 6.25 -0.89
CA MET A 122 6.13 4.99 -0.58
C MET A 122 7.14 3.88 -0.27
N ARG A 123 8.12 3.67 -1.17
CA ARG A 123 9.18 2.65 -1.02
C ARG A 123 10.09 2.93 0.17
N ALA A 124 10.46 4.19 0.39
CA ALA A 124 11.27 4.58 1.53
C ALA A 124 10.57 4.22 2.86
N CYS A 125 9.27 4.53 2.98
CA CYS A 125 8.49 4.18 4.16
C CYS A 125 8.29 2.65 4.31
N ALA A 126 8.02 1.94 3.21
CA ALA A 126 7.91 0.48 3.24
C ALA A 126 9.23 -0.18 3.68
N ASN A 127 10.36 0.30 3.19
CA ASN A 127 11.68 -0.20 3.60
C ASN A 127 11.96 0.04 5.09
N LEU A 128 11.52 1.18 5.66
CA LEU A 128 11.60 1.40 7.09
C LEU A 128 10.75 0.38 7.87
N VAL A 129 9.55 0.05 7.38
CA VAL A 129 8.71 -1.01 7.98
C VAL A 129 9.41 -2.37 7.94
N VAL A 130 10.02 -2.72 6.81
CA VAL A 130 10.71 -4.00 6.58
C VAL A 130 11.94 -4.13 7.49
N THR A 131 12.83 -3.14 7.47
CA THR A 131 14.10 -3.16 8.22
C THR A 131 13.91 -3.13 9.74
N HIS A 132 12.78 -2.60 10.22
CA HIS A 132 12.48 -2.53 11.65
C HIS A 132 11.55 -3.66 12.14
N GLN A 133 11.33 -4.72 11.33
CA GLN A 133 10.64 -5.90 11.84
C GLN A 133 11.44 -6.59 12.95
N PRO A 134 10.79 -7.21 13.96
CA PRO A 134 11.48 -7.83 15.09
C PRO A 134 12.41 -8.97 14.67
N SER A 135 12.05 -9.70 13.62
CA SER A 135 12.85 -10.81 13.06
C SER A 135 13.94 -10.35 12.09
N GLY A 136 14.04 -9.04 11.82
CA GLY A 136 14.93 -8.47 10.80
C GLY A 136 14.45 -8.76 9.37
N GLY A 137 13.86 -7.76 8.71
CA GLY A 137 13.52 -7.85 7.28
C GLY A 137 14.53 -7.10 6.41
N GLU A 138 14.62 -7.48 5.14
CA GLU A 138 15.56 -6.86 4.19
C GLU A 138 14.98 -6.71 2.78
N LEU A 139 15.48 -5.69 2.06
CA LEU A 139 15.30 -5.56 0.63
C LEU A 139 16.40 -6.39 -0.06
N VAL A 140 16.01 -7.41 -0.80
CA VAL A 140 16.91 -8.29 -1.54
C VAL A 140 16.80 -8.05 -3.04
N ARG A 141 17.89 -8.32 -3.75
CA ARG A 141 17.92 -8.40 -5.20
C ARG A 141 18.23 -9.84 -5.58
N ILE A 142 17.27 -10.49 -6.23
CA ILE A 142 17.38 -11.87 -6.67
C ILE A 142 17.83 -11.82 -8.13
N PRO A 143 19.05 -12.27 -8.45
CA PRO A 143 19.51 -12.34 -9.83
C PRO A 143 18.57 -13.24 -10.63
N CYS A 144 18.08 -12.74 -11.75
CA CYS A 144 17.21 -13.46 -12.66
C CYS A 144 17.55 -13.03 -14.09
N PHE A 145 17.40 -13.94 -15.05
CA PHE A 145 17.84 -13.72 -16.44
C PHE A 145 19.37 -13.46 -16.52
N GLU A 146 19.93 -13.41 -17.73
CA GLU A 146 21.39 -13.31 -17.93
C GLU A 146 22.00 -11.99 -17.40
N SER A 147 21.18 -10.94 -17.19
CA SER A 147 21.65 -9.62 -16.74
C SER A 147 20.65 -8.83 -15.88
N GLY A 148 19.62 -9.50 -15.34
CA GLY A 148 18.53 -8.86 -14.59
C GLY A 148 18.52 -9.18 -13.10
N PHE A 149 17.64 -8.49 -12.37
CA PHE A 149 17.28 -8.87 -11.00
C PHE A 149 15.81 -8.55 -10.74
N VAL A 150 15.23 -9.30 -9.82
CA VAL A 150 13.95 -8.99 -9.19
C VAL A 150 14.24 -8.36 -7.83
N GLU A 151 13.52 -7.29 -7.51
CA GLU A 151 13.58 -6.66 -6.19
C GLU A 151 12.49 -7.27 -5.30
N ALA A 152 12.86 -7.70 -4.09
CA ALA A 152 11.92 -8.32 -3.18
C ALA A 152 12.15 -7.90 -1.72
N TYR A 153 11.11 -7.94 -0.90
CA TYR A 153 11.25 -7.89 0.55
C TYR A 153 11.27 -9.31 1.10
N PHE A 154 12.34 -9.66 1.83
CA PHE A 154 12.38 -10.87 2.63
C PHE A 154 12.09 -10.53 4.10
N LEU A 155 11.09 -11.20 4.65
CA LEU A 155 10.58 -10.96 6.00
C LEU A 155 10.51 -12.31 6.75
N PRO A 156 11.49 -12.63 7.60
CA PRO A 156 11.51 -13.86 8.36
C PRO A 156 10.35 -13.96 9.36
N ALA A 157 9.76 -15.14 9.50
CA ALA A 157 8.76 -15.38 10.52
C ALA A 157 9.32 -15.11 11.93
N PRO A 158 8.53 -14.57 12.86
CA PRO A 158 8.93 -14.44 14.26
C PRO A 158 9.38 -15.78 14.85
N GLY A 159 10.62 -15.84 15.36
CA GLY A 159 11.17 -17.05 15.94
C GLY A 159 11.51 -18.16 14.93
N ALA A 160 11.60 -17.84 13.64
CA ALA A 160 12.01 -18.78 12.61
C ALA A 160 13.36 -19.45 12.95
N VAL A 161 13.38 -20.78 12.94
CA VAL A 161 14.60 -21.59 12.99
C VAL A 161 14.82 -22.17 11.61
N SER A 162 16.02 -22.03 11.07
CA SER A 162 16.35 -22.52 9.73
C SER A 162 16.39 -24.06 9.70
N PRO A 163 15.77 -24.71 8.70
CA PRO A 163 15.00 -24.12 7.59
C PRO A 163 13.57 -23.75 8.02
N ALA A 164 13.10 -22.57 7.61
CA ALA A 164 11.75 -22.07 7.88
C ALA A 164 10.93 -21.96 6.58
N PRO A 165 9.61 -22.25 6.61
CA PRO A 165 8.75 -22.13 5.45
C PRO A 165 8.63 -20.67 5.00
N VAL A 166 8.67 -20.44 3.67
CA VAL A 166 8.53 -19.13 3.04
C VAL A 166 7.33 -19.15 2.11
N ALA A 167 6.43 -18.18 2.24
CA ALA A 167 5.42 -17.89 1.24
C ALA A 167 5.97 -16.83 0.28
N VAL A 168 6.07 -17.20 -0.99
CA VAL A 168 6.49 -16.29 -2.06
C VAL A 168 5.26 -15.64 -2.67
N CYS A 169 5.25 -14.33 -2.77
CA CYS A 169 4.13 -13.55 -3.26
C CYS A 169 4.60 -12.59 -4.33
N VAL A 170 3.98 -12.70 -5.50
CA VAL A 170 4.33 -11.93 -6.70
C VAL A 170 3.11 -11.11 -7.11
N GLY A 171 3.31 -9.81 -7.29
CA GLY A 171 2.25 -8.88 -7.66
C GLY A 171 1.76 -9.04 -9.11
N GLY A 172 0.46 -8.79 -9.32
CA GLY A 172 -0.09 -8.62 -10.67
C GLY A 172 0.41 -7.32 -11.33
N PRO A 173 0.17 -7.11 -12.64
CA PRO A 173 0.75 -6.02 -13.45
C PRO A 173 0.75 -4.61 -12.82
N GLU A 174 -0.26 -4.30 -12.00
CA GLU A 174 -0.49 -2.98 -11.38
C GLU A 174 -0.24 -2.95 -9.86
N HIS A 175 0.23 -4.05 -9.27
CA HIS A 175 0.47 -4.17 -7.84
C HIS A 175 1.96 -4.22 -7.54
N PHE A 176 2.39 -3.41 -6.58
CA PHE A 176 3.76 -3.43 -6.07
C PHE A 176 3.86 -4.29 -4.82
N LYS A 177 5.06 -4.82 -4.55
CA LYS A 177 5.37 -5.54 -3.31
C LYS A 177 5.03 -4.77 -2.03
N GLU A 178 5.03 -3.43 -2.07
CA GLU A 178 4.60 -2.60 -0.94
C GLU A 178 3.10 -2.77 -0.59
N GLU A 179 2.23 -3.04 -1.56
CA GLU A 179 0.81 -3.35 -1.31
C GLU A 179 0.64 -4.72 -0.65
N HIS A 180 1.51 -5.67 -0.99
CA HIS A 180 1.58 -6.98 -0.35
C HIS A 180 2.15 -6.93 1.06
N LEU A 181 3.07 -6.01 1.34
CA LEU A 181 3.60 -5.78 2.69
C LEU A 181 2.47 -5.42 3.64
N LEU A 182 1.55 -4.58 3.19
CA LEU A 182 0.35 -4.22 3.93
C LEU A 182 -0.60 -5.41 4.11
N THR A 183 -0.91 -6.13 3.03
CA THR A 183 -2.01 -7.11 3.03
C THR A 183 -1.62 -8.50 3.52
N LEU A 184 -0.33 -8.88 3.49
CA LEU A 184 0.09 -10.26 3.76
C LEU A 184 0.95 -10.42 5.01
N LEU A 185 1.69 -9.38 5.42
CA LEU A 185 2.66 -9.45 6.53
C LEU A 185 2.05 -10.03 7.81
N ARG A 186 0.94 -9.44 8.26
CA ARG A 186 0.26 -9.88 9.49
C ARG A 186 -0.21 -11.32 9.39
N HIS A 187 -0.78 -11.70 8.24
CA HIS A 187 -1.33 -13.03 8.03
C HIS A 187 -0.27 -14.11 7.98
N ALA A 188 0.85 -13.89 7.28
CA ALA A 188 1.95 -14.84 7.20
C ALA A 188 2.65 -15.00 8.55
N HIS A 189 3.01 -13.89 9.21
CA HIS A 189 3.70 -13.95 10.50
C HIS A 189 2.85 -14.60 11.59
N SER A 190 1.52 -14.38 11.59
CA SER A 190 0.61 -15.05 12.53
C SER A 190 0.55 -16.58 12.37
N ARG A 191 1.01 -17.10 11.22
CA ARG A 191 1.05 -18.53 10.88
C ARG A 191 2.47 -19.11 10.93
N GLY A 192 3.45 -18.33 11.38
CA GLY A 192 4.85 -18.76 11.43
C GLY A 192 5.49 -18.90 10.04
N LEU A 193 4.96 -18.20 9.03
CA LEU A 193 5.49 -18.21 7.67
C LEU A 193 6.36 -16.96 7.44
N SER A 194 7.54 -17.15 6.87
CA SER A 194 8.34 -16.07 6.32
C SER A 194 7.72 -15.61 5.00
N LEU A 195 7.98 -14.37 4.59
CA LEU A 195 7.50 -13.82 3.31
C LEU A 195 8.65 -13.45 2.40
N LEU A 196 8.45 -13.71 1.11
CA LEU A 196 9.21 -13.10 0.02
C LEU A 196 8.21 -12.35 -0.88
N LEU A 197 8.22 -11.02 -0.82
CA LEU A 197 7.32 -10.17 -1.60
C LEU A 197 8.09 -9.58 -2.78
N ALA A 198 7.82 -10.03 -4.00
CA ALA A 198 8.62 -9.73 -5.18
C ALA A 198 7.84 -8.92 -6.23
N ASP A 199 8.53 -7.93 -6.82
CA ASP A 199 8.07 -7.25 -8.03
C ASP A 199 8.56 -8.01 -9.27
N LEU A 200 7.68 -8.29 -10.24
CA LEU A 200 8.11 -8.81 -11.54
C LEU A 200 8.95 -7.77 -12.30
N PRO A 201 9.77 -8.19 -13.28
CA PRO A 201 10.50 -7.23 -14.11
C PRO A 201 9.57 -6.21 -14.78
N GLY A 202 9.96 -4.94 -14.70
CA GLY A 202 9.16 -3.80 -15.16
C GLY A 202 8.12 -3.29 -14.16
N GLN A 203 7.96 -3.93 -13.00
CA GLN A 203 7.15 -3.45 -11.87
C GLN A 203 8.01 -2.80 -10.79
N GLY A 204 7.44 -1.83 -10.08
CA GLY A 204 8.05 -1.28 -8.89
C GLY A 204 9.48 -0.75 -9.15
N GLY A 205 10.44 -1.30 -8.43
CA GLY A 205 11.87 -0.98 -8.57
C GLY A 205 12.62 -1.87 -9.57
N ALA A 206 11.98 -2.92 -10.11
CA ALA A 206 12.62 -3.88 -10.99
C ALA A 206 12.88 -3.29 -12.39
N PRO A 207 14.02 -3.62 -13.03
CA PRO A 207 14.34 -3.14 -14.37
C PRO A 207 13.32 -3.62 -15.40
N LYS A 208 13.03 -2.77 -16.40
CA LYS A 208 12.25 -3.19 -17.58
C LYS A 208 13.12 -4.06 -18.47
N LEU A 209 12.70 -5.31 -18.69
CA LEU A 209 13.33 -6.22 -19.64
C LEU A 209 12.64 -6.09 -21.01
N LYS A 210 13.42 -6.06 -22.09
CA LYS A 210 12.91 -5.82 -23.45
C LYS A 210 12.14 -7.02 -24.05
N GLU A 211 12.27 -8.22 -23.48
CA GLU A 211 11.83 -9.48 -24.13
C GLU A 211 11.11 -10.45 -23.17
N MET A 212 10.27 -9.97 -22.25
CA MET A 212 9.59 -10.88 -21.32
C MET A 212 8.37 -11.54 -21.97
N VAL A 213 8.56 -12.73 -22.55
CA VAL A 213 7.47 -13.62 -22.99
C VAL A 213 6.99 -14.41 -21.76
N ARG A 214 5.67 -14.63 -21.65
CA ARG A 214 4.92 -15.26 -20.55
C ARG A 214 5.52 -16.56 -19.97
N TYR A 215 6.45 -17.21 -20.69
CA TYR A 215 7.12 -18.44 -20.33
C TYR A 215 8.26 -18.27 -19.30
N GLU A 216 8.85 -17.07 -19.16
CA GLU A 216 10.06 -16.90 -18.32
C GLU A 216 9.78 -16.50 -16.86
N VAL A 217 8.54 -16.14 -16.52
CA VAL A 217 8.15 -15.81 -15.14
C VAL A 217 8.26 -17.05 -14.24
N GLU A 218 7.97 -18.24 -14.77
CA GLU A 218 8.07 -19.51 -14.04
C GLU A 218 9.52 -19.91 -13.72
N THR A 219 10.52 -19.35 -14.42
CA THR A 219 11.94 -19.56 -14.16
C THR A 219 12.59 -18.53 -13.24
N ALA A 220 11.84 -17.48 -12.85
CA ALA A 220 12.35 -16.37 -12.05
C ALA A 220 12.04 -16.47 -10.54
N ILE A 221 11.29 -17.50 -10.12
CA ILE A 221 10.83 -17.75 -8.73
C ILE A 221 11.35 -19.10 -8.27
#